data_AF-A0A8R1HMX9-F1
#
_entry.id   AF-A0A8R1HMX9-F1
#
_cell.length_a   1.000
_cell.length_b   1.000
_cell.length_c   1.000
_cell.angle_alpha   90.00
_cell.angle_beta   90.00
_cell.angle_gamma   90.00
#
_symmetry.space_group_name_H-M   'P 1'
#
loop_
_entity.id
_entity.type
_entity.pdbx_description
1 polymer ?
#
loop_
_entity_poly.entity_id
_entity_poly.type
_entity_poly.pdbx_seq_one_letter_code
_entity_poly.pdbx_strand_id
1 'polypeptide(L)'
;MNRPYTNDPASIKATILFGGWSFYSTVDRHYLEKNDLVTTTTGRVMLFECVLNFLAVGLSFARSRHAVLLAFTTTVMVLWKTIMFFSFYVGVPEGNWLPTNSNMGVYQTFMTFWVPNGFWVIVPSMVLIALWNKLALPPKIAENYWAAANKWRGDLEFEDVPGRSRE
;
A
#
# COMPACT_ATOMS: atom_id res chain seq x y z
N MET A 1 -0.17 18.37 8.56
CA MET A 1 -0.36 17.17 9.39
C MET A 1 -1.02 17.61 10.70
N ASN A 2 -2.24 17.17 11.00
CA ASN A 2 -3.05 17.69 12.12
C ASN A 2 -2.62 17.14 13.50
N ARG A 3 -1.34 16.77 13.68
CA ARG A 3 -0.81 16.11 14.88
C ARG A 3 -1.09 16.84 16.21
N PRO A 4 -0.98 18.18 16.29
CA PRO A 4 -1.32 18.91 17.51
C PRO A 4 -2.78 18.74 17.94
N TYR A 5 -3.69 18.44 17.00
CA TYR A 5 -5.14 18.38 17.20
C TYR A 5 -5.70 16.94 17.24
N THR A 6 -4.86 15.93 16.99
CA THR A 6 -5.26 14.51 16.90
C THR A 6 -4.88 13.72 18.15
N ASN A 7 -3.92 14.22 18.94
CA ASN A 7 -3.50 13.64 20.22
C ASN A 7 -3.94 14.50 21.43
N ASP A 8 -4.90 15.42 21.24
CA ASP A 8 -5.46 16.23 22.34
C ASP A 8 -6.62 15.48 23.02
N PRO A 9 -6.44 14.92 24.23
CA PRO A 9 -7.48 14.15 24.91
C PRO A 9 -8.68 15.01 25.34
N ALA A 10 -8.55 16.33 25.38
CA ALA A 10 -9.65 17.25 25.72
C ALA A 10 -10.50 17.65 24.49
N SER A 11 -10.06 17.30 23.27
CA SER A 11 -10.74 17.67 22.04
C SER A 11 -11.79 16.63 21.63
N ILE A 12 -13.04 17.07 21.51
CA ILE A 12 -14.16 16.25 20.98
C ILE A 12 -13.83 15.76 19.55
N LYS A 13 -13.14 16.57 18.75
CA LYS A 13 -12.72 16.19 17.40
C LYS A 13 -11.68 15.06 17.41
N ALA A 14 -10.73 15.11 18.35
CA ALA A 14 -9.74 14.05 18.52
C ALA A 14 -10.41 12.74 18.95
N THR A 15 -11.41 12.81 19.83
CA THR A 15 -12.08 11.62 20.38
C THR A 15 -13.00 10.93 19.38
N ILE A 16 -13.76 11.69 18.57
CA ILE A 16 -14.74 11.11 17.63
C ILE A 16 -14.12 10.74 16.29
N LEU A 17 -13.30 11.62 15.69
CA LEU A 17 -12.74 11.40 14.35
C LEU A 17 -11.39 10.67 14.39
N PHE A 18 -10.65 10.80 15.49
CA PHE A 18 -9.29 10.30 15.64
C PHE A 18 -9.13 9.39 16.86
N GLY A 19 -10.22 8.89 17.46
CA GLY A 19 -10.14 8.08 18.68
C GLY A 19 -9.29 6.82 18.50
N GLY A 20 -9.43 6.14 17.36
CA GLY A 20 -8.56 5.00 17.01
C GLY A 20 -7.09 5.38 16.83
N TRP A 21 -6.82 6.58 16.31
CA TRP A 21 -5.46 7.11 16.17
C TRP A 21 -4.85 7.47 17.53
N SER A 22 -5.62 8.16 18.39
CA SER A 22 -5.22 8.51 19.75
C SER A 22 -4.92 7.25 20.57
N PHE A 23 -5.74 6.20 20.44
CA PHE A 23 -5.47 4.91 21.07
C PHE A 23 -4.20 4.25 20.52
N TYR A 24 -4.03 4.19 19.19
CA TYR A 24 -2.84 3.60 18.56
C TYR A 24 -1.54 4.33 18.96
N SER A 25 -1.56 5.67 19.00
CA SER A 25 -0.39 6.48 19.37
C SER A 25 0.03 6.34 20.83
N THR A 26 -0.82 5.81 21.70
CA THR A 26 -0.41 5.44 23.07
C THR A 26 0.49 4.20 23.13
N VAL A 27 0.39 3.32 22.13
CA VAL A 27 1.17 2.07 22.03
C VAL A 27 2.43 2.27 21.20
N ASP A 28 2.31 2.96 20.06
CA ASP A 28 3.41 3.26 19.14
C ASP A 28 3.93 4.70 19.35
N ARG A 29 5.17 4.81 19.85
CA ARG A 29 5.75 6.12 20.22
C ARG A 29 6.07 7.00 19.02
N HIS A 30 6.29 6.45 17.83
CA HIS A 30 6.52 7.27 16.63
C HIS A 30 5.29 8.11 16.26
N TYR A 31 4.10 7.65 16.68
CA TYR A 31 2.84 8.34 16.45
C TYR A 31 2.48 9.33 17.57
N LEU A 32 3.15 9.23 18.71
CA LEU A 32 3.02 10.17 19.83
C LEU A 32 3.82 11.44 19.57
N GLU A 33 5.03 11.30 19.03
CA GLU A 33 5.95 12.41 18.81
C GLU A 33 5.52 13.30 17.63
N LYS A 34 5.38 14.60 17.88
CA LYS A 34 4.85 15.55 16.88
C LYS A 34 5.83 15.70 15.71
N ASN A 35 7.12 15.63 16.00
CA ASN A 35 8.20 15.90 15.05
C ASN A 35 8.85 14.62 14.49
N ASP A 36 8.24 13.45 14.68
CA ASP A 36 8.79 12.21 14.11
C ASP A 36 8.81 12.26 12.58
N LEU A 37 10.02 12.23 12.02
CA LEU A 37 10.29 12.37 10.60
C LEU A 37 9.83 11.13 9.81
N VAL A 38 9.99 9.94 10.40
CA VAL A 38 9.69 8.66 9.76
C VAL A 38 8.20 8.57 9.44
N THR A 39 7.34 8.74 10.44
CA THR A 39 5.89 8.66 10.29
C THR A 39 5.32 9.82 9.47
N THR A 40 5.90 11.02 9.56
CA THR A 40 5.48 12.16 8.72
C THR A 40 5.79 11.90 7.25
N THR A 41 6.99 11.39 6.95
CA THR A 41 7.40 11.07 5.58
C THR A 41 6.59 9.90 5.03
N THR A 42 6.43 8.85 5.82
CA THR A 42 5.61 7.67 5.51
C THR A 42 4.17 8.06 5.20
N GLY A 43 3.57 8.94 6.00
CA GLY A 43 2.22 9.46 5.77
C GLY A 43 2.09 10.26 4.47
N ARG A 44 3.11 11.05 4.07
CA ARG A 44 3.11 11.75 2.78
C ARG A 44 3.19 10.77 1.61
N VAL A 45 4.02 9.74 1.71
CA VAL A 45 4.12 8.69 0.69
C VAL A 45 2.80 7.91 0.55
N MET A 46 2.09 7.64 1.66
CA MET A 46 0.76 7.02 1.62
C MET A 46 -0.25 7.82 0.79
N LEU A 47 -0.21 9.16 0.83
CA LEU A 47 -1.12 9.97 0.01
C LEU A 47 -0.86 9.76 -1.49
N PHE A 48 0.40 9.70 -1.91
CA PHE A 48 0.75 9.40 -3.29
C PHE A 48 0.30 8.00 -3.70
N GLU A 49 0.52 7.00 -2.85
CA GLU A 49 0.07 5.63 -3.10
C GLU A 49 -1.46 5.53 -3.21
N CYS A 50 -2.21 6.25 -2.37
CA CYS A 50 -3.67 6.29 -2.49
C CYS A 50 -4.10 6.81 -3.86
N VAL A 51 -3.48 7.89 -4.35
CA VAL A 51 -3.75 8.42 -5.70
C VAL A 51 -3.44 7.36 -6.77
N LEU A 52 -2.28 6.70 -6.69
CA LEU A 52 -1.90 5.67 -7.65
C LEU A 52 -2.85 4.46 -7.62
N ASN A 53 -3.36 4.07 -6.44
CA ASN A 53 -4.35 3.00 -6.33
C ASN A 53 -5.70 3.39 -6.95
N PHE A 54 -6.17 4.64 -6.77
CA PHE A 54 -7.35 5.13 -7.48
C PHE A 54 -7.15 5.14 -9.00
N LEU A 55 -5.96 5.55 -9.47
CA LEU A 55 -5.62 5.47 -10.90
C LEU A 55 -5.62 4.03 -11.41
N ALA A 56 -5.08 3.08 -10.64
CA ALA A 56 -5.09 1.66 -11.01
C ALA A 56 -6.53 1.12 -11.16
N VAL A 57 -7.42 1.50 -10.23
CA VAL A 57 -8.86 1.17 -10.31
C VAL A 57 -9.52 1.84 -11.53
N GLY A 58 -9.24 3.12 -11.79
CA GLY A 58 -9.75 3.82 -12.98
C GLY A 58 -9.30 3.17 -14.28
N LEU A 59 -8.02 2.79 -14.38
CA LEU A 59 -7.47 2.04 -15.51
C LEU A 59 -8.12 0.65 -15.64
N SER A 60 -8.46 0.01 -14.52
CA SER A 60 -9.16 -1.28 -14.50
C SER A 60 -10.58 -1.15 -15.07
N PHE A 61 -11.33 -0.10 -14.68
CA PHE A 61 -12.64 0.19 -15.28
C PHE A 61 -12.54 0.46 -16.77
N ALA A 62 -11.49 1.17 -17.19
CA ALA A 62 -11.21 1.37 -18.61
C ALA A 62 -10.72 0.10 -19.31
N ARG A 63 -10.45 -1.03 -18.63
CA ARG A 63 -9.83 -2.24 -19.21
C ARG A 63 -8.45 -1.99 -19.83
N SER A 64 -7.64 -1.12 -19.24
CA SER A 64 -6.26 -0.84 -19.67
C SER A 64 -5.28 -1.86 -19.10
N ARG A 65 -4.27 -2.28 -19.89
CA ARG A 65 -3.18 -3.16 -19.37
C ARG A 65 -2.38 -2.58 -18.25
N HIS A 66 -2.26 -1.27 -18.27
CA HIS A 66 -1.44 -0.55 -17.31
C HIS A 66 -2.08 -0.65 -15.92
N ALA A 67 -3.36 -1.03 -15.82
CA ALA A 67 -4.05 -1.28 -14.55
C ALA A 67 -3.34 -2.36 -13.72
N VAL A 68 -3.03 -3.51 -14.32
CA VAL A 68 -2.41 -4.64 -13.61
C VAL A 68 -0.98 -4.29 -13.19
N LEU A 69 -0.21 -3.65 -14.08
CA LEU A 69 1.15 -3.21 -13.79
C LEU A 69 1.18 -2.15 -12.68
N LEU A 70 0.29 -1.17 -12.74
CA LEU A 70 0.21 -0.10 -11.74
C LEU A 70 -0.24 -0.67 -10.39
N ALA A 71 -1.30 -1.49 -10.37
CA ALA A 71 -1.78 -2.14 -9.14
C ALA A 71 -0.71 -3.04 -8.51
N PHE A 72 0.05 -3.78 -9.32
CA PHE A 72 1.16 -4.58 -8.82
C PHE A 72 2.23 -3.69 -8.19
N THR A 73 2.66 -2.65 -8.91
CA THR A 73 3.70 -1.72 -8.44
C THR A 73 3.29 -1.01 -7.15
N THR A 74 2.06 -0.51 -7.06
CA THR A 74 1.57 0.15 -5.84
C THR A 74 1.46 -0.81 -4.66
N THR A 75 1.07 -2.06 -4.91
CA THR A 75 1.03 -3.09 -3.87
C THR A 75 2.43 -3.43 -3.36
N VAL A 76 3.44 -3.49 -4.24
CA VAL A 76 4.85 -3.65 -3.83
C VAL A 76 5.30 -2.49 -2.94
N MET A 77 4.98 -1.24 -3.31
CA MET A 77 5.35 -0.06 -2.50
C MET A 77 4.72 -0.10 -1.10
N VAL A 78 3.44 -0.45 -1.02
CA VAL A 78 2.74 -0.63 0.27
C VAL A 78 3.43 -1.70 1.12
N LEU A 79 3.69 -2.88 0.55
CA LEU A 79 4.32 -3.98 1.27
C LEU A 79 5.73 -3.61 1.75
N TRP A 80 6.55 -3.05 0.87
CA TRP A 80 7.93 -2.69 1.18
C TRP A 80 8.02 -1.68 2.32
N LYS A 81 7.12 -0.70 2.32
CA LYS A 81 7.02 0.27 3.41
C LYS A 81 6.63 -0.38 4.73
N THR A 82 5.70 -1.35 4.73
CA THR A 82 5.36 -2.10 5.95
C THR A 82 6.55 -2.91 6.46
N ILE A 83 7.35 -3.50 5.57
CA ILE A 83 8.60 -4.20 5.93
C ILE A 83 9.61 -3.22 6.55
N MET A 84 9.84 -2.07 5.92
CA MET A 84 10.72 -1.03 6.48
C MET A 84 10.20 -0.54 7.83
N PHE A 85 8.89 -0.37 7.99
CA PHE A 85 8.28 0.00 9.25
C PHE A 85 8.59 -1.03 10.35
N PHE A 86 8.39 -2.32 10.08
CA PHE A 86 8.75 -3.38 11.02
C PHE A 86 10.24 -3.46 11.34
N SER A 87 11.12 -3.10 10.40
CA SER A 87 12.57 -3.11 10.68
C SER A 87 12.98 -2.14 11.79
N PHE A 88 12.22 -1.07 12.04
CA PHE A 88 12.47 -0.20 13.20
C PHE A 88 12.22 -0.89 14.54
N TYR A 89 11.44 -1.97 14.57
CA TYR A 89 11.05 -2.69 15.77
C TYR A 89 11.92 -3.92 16.04
N VAL A 90 12.79 -4.30 15.10
CA VAL A 90 13.67 -5.47 15.20
C VAL A 90 15.09 -5.01 15.47
N GLY A 91 15.68 -5.47 16.57
CA GLY A 91 17.10 -5.23 16.86
C GLY A 91 17.45 -3.77 17.13
N VAL A 92 16.60 -3.05 17.86
CA VAL A 92 16.83 -1.67 18.27
C VAL A 92 18.20 -1.56 18.96
N PRO A 93 19.15 -0.76 18.44
CA PRO A 93 20.48 -0.65 19.02
C PRO A 93 20.43 -0.04 20.42
N GLU A 94 21.35 -0.47 21.29
CA GLU A 94 21.46 0.05 22.65
C GLU A 94 21.59 1.58 22.67
N GLY A 95 20.98 2.21 23.68
CA GLY A 95 20.94 3.67 23.81
C GLY A 95 19.85 4.38 23.01
N ASN A 96 19.13 3.68 22.12
CA ASN A 96 17.94 4.21 21.46
C ASN A 96 16.68 3.92 22.28
N TRP A 97 15.68 4.79 22.13
CA TRP A 97 14.38 4.58 22.75
C TRP A 97 13.65 3.42 22.07
N LEU A 98 12.97 2.58 22.87
CA LEU A 98 12.13 1.52 22.34
C LEU A 98 10.96 2.14 21.54
N PRO A 99 10.70 1.68 20.30
CA PRO A 99 9.60 2.17 19.45
C PRO A 99 8.21 1.97 20.06
N THR A 100 8.06 0.94 20.89
CA THR A 100 6.84 0.67 21.66
C THR A 100 6.89 1.31 23.03
N ASN A 101 5.72 1.71 23.54
CA ASN A 101 5.61 2.27 24.86
C ASN A 101 5.81 1.19 25.95
N SER A 102 6.85 1.35 26.77
CA SER A 102 7.21 0.44 27.87
C SER A 102 6.13 0.29 28.94
N ASN A 103 5.19 1.25 29.02
CA ASN A 103 4.12 1.24 30.02
C ASN A 103 2.89 0.42 29.58
N MET A 104 2.89 -0.11 28.35
CA MET A 104 1.78 -0.89 27.82
C MET A 104 1.95 -2.39 28.06
N GLY A 105 0.85 -3.05 28.43
CA GLY A 105 0.85 -4.49 28.62
C GLY A 105 1.11 -5.25 27.31
N VAL A 106 1.73 -6.42 27.41
CA VAL A 106 2.07 -7.28 26.25
C VAL A 106 0.85 -7.54 25.36
N TYR A 107 -0.31 -7.84 25.95
CA TYR A 107 -1.55 -8.09 25.21
C TYR A 107 -2.05 -6.87 24.43
N GLN A 108 -1.98 -5.67 25.03
CA GLN A 108 -2.37 -4.43 24.37
C GLN A 108 -1.45 -4.12 23.20
N THR A 109 -0.14 -4.27 23.39
CA THR A 109 0.83 -4.14 22.30
C THR A 109 0.57 -5.16 21.19
N PHE A 110 0.29 -6.42 21.53
CA PHE A 110 -0.03 -7.43 20.53
C PHE A 110 -1.28 -7.09 19.70
N MET A 111 -2.39 -6.77 20.35
CA MET A 111 -3.66 -6.51 19.66
C MET A 111 -3.67 -5.18 18.89
N THR A 112 -2.99 -4.15 19.39
CA THR A 112 -3.03 -2.80 18.79
C THR A 112 -1.92 -2.60 17.76
N PHE A 113 -0.74 -3.19 17.97
CA PHE A 113 0.40 -3.01 17.08
C PHE A 113 0.56 -4.20 16.12
N TRP A 114 0.71 -5.42 16.63
CA TRP A 114 1.08 -6.57 15.80
C TRP A 114 -0.04 -7.05 14.88
N VAL A 115 -1.28 -7.14 15.38
CA VAL A 115 -2.41 -7.63 14.58
C VAL A 115 -2.72 -6.71 13.38
N PRO A 116 -2.89 -5.38 13.55
CA PRO A 116 -3.20 -4.50 12.42
C PRO A 116 -2.04 -4.41 11.42
N ASN A 117 -0.79 -4.28 11.91
CA ASN A 117 0.36 -4.21 11.01
C ASN A 117 0.62 -5.55 10.31
N GLY A 118 0.35 -6.69 10.96
CA GLY A 118 0.43 -8.02 10.34
C GLY A 118 -0.58 -8.19 9.20
N PHE A 119 -1.81 -7.68 9.36
CA PHE A 119 -2.79 -7.63 8.28
C PHE A 119 -2.26 -6.85 7.06
N TRP A 120 -1.57 -5.74 7.30
CA TRP A 120 -0.92 -4.92 6.26
C TRP A 120 0.32 -5.56 5.60
N VAL A 121 0.77 -6.71 6.08
CA VAL A 121 1.77 -7.54 5.38
C VAL A 121 1.07 -8.64 4.58
N ILE A 122 0.12 -9.32 5.22
CA ILE A 122 -0.55 -10.49 4.64
C ILE A 122 -1.37 -10.09 3.40
N VAL A 123 -2.20 -9.04 3.51
CA VAL A 123 -3.11 -8.67 2.42
C VAL A 123 -2.36 -8.23 1.16
N PRO A 124 -1.38 -7.29 1.23
CA PRO A 124 -0.59 -6.95 0.04
C PRO A 124 0.16 -8.15 -0.54
N SER A 125 0.68 -9.04 0.30
CA SER A 125 1.36 -10.27 -0.17
C SER A 125 0.42 -11.17 -0.98
N MET A 126 -0.81 -11.39 -0.49
CA MET A 126 -1.83 -12.16 -1.22
C MET A 126 -2.19 -11.51 -2.56
N VAL A 127 -2.34 -10.18 -2.58
CA VAL A 127 -2.63 -9.43 -3.81
C VAL A 127 -1.47 -9.55 -4.79
N LEU A 128 -0.21 -9.44 -4.33
CA LEU A 128 0.96 -9.62 -5.20
C LEU A 128 1.00 -11.00 -5.82
N ILE A 129 0.74 -12.07 -5.05
CA ILE A 129 0.69 -13.43 -5.59
C ILE A 129 -0.39 -13.54 -6.68
N ALA A 130 -1.58 -13.00 -6.41
CA ALA A 130 -2.68 -13.03 -7.37
C ALA A 130 -2.39 -12.23 -8.66
N LEU A 131 -1.73 -11.07 -8.55
CA LEU A 131 -1.35 -10.23 -9.69
C LEU A 131 -0.13 -10.80 -10.43
N TRP A 132 0.83 -11.39 -9.72
CA TRP A 132 2.01 -12.03 -10.30
C TRP A 132 1.61 -13.13 -11.27
N ASN A 133 0.64 -13.97 -10.89
CA ASN A 133 0.11 -15.01 -11.78
C ASN A 133 -0.52 -14.46 -13.07
N LYS A 134 -1.03 -13.22 -13.03
CA LYS A 134 -1.56 -12.54 -14.23
C LYS A 134 -0.47 -11.92 -15.08
N LEU A 135 0.62 -11.46 -14.46
CA LEU A 135 1.77 -10.88 -15.14
C LEU A 135 2.69 -11.94 -15.76
N ALA A 136 2.85 -13.09 -15.09
CA ALA A 136 3.72 -14.18 -15.50
C ALA A 136 3.07 -15.14 -16.52
N LEU A 137 1.98 -14.72 -17.18
CA LEU A 137 1.37 -15.51 -18.25
C LEU A 137 2.38 -15.70 -19.40
N PRO A 138 2.45 -16.90 -20.00
CA PRO A 138 3.27 -17.13 -21.18
C PRO A 138 2.95 -16.10 -22.28
N PRO A 139 3.94 -15.57 -23.01
CA PRO A 139 3.74 -14.50 -24.01
C PRO A 139 2.62 -14.82 -25.02
N LYS A 140 2.56 -16.07 -25.49
CA LYS A 140 1.51 -16.55 -26.42
C LYS A 140 0.09 -16.46 -25.85
N ILE A 141 -0.06 -16.71 -24.55
CA ILE A 141 -1.36 -16.64 -23.87
C ILE A 141 -1.73 -15.16 -23.64
N ALA A 142 -0.76 -14.34 -23.28
CA ALA A 142 -0.96 -12.90 -23.15
C ALA A 142 -1.44 -12.28 -24.47
N GLU A 143 -0.81 -12.60 -25.60
CA GLU A 143 -1.22 -12.13 -26.95
C GLU A 143 -2.68 -12.49 -27.28
N ASN A 144 -3.15 -13.67 -26.90
CA ASN A 144 -4.54 -14.08 -27.11
C ASN A 144 -5.53 -13.27 -26.26
N TYR A 145 -5.21 -13.01 -24.98
CA TYR A 145 -6.02 -12.13 -24.13
C TYR A 145 -6.05 -10.70 -24.66
N TRP A 146 -4.94 -10.26 -25.23
CA TRP A 146 -4.80 -8.96 -25.87
C TRP A 146 -5.67 -8.80 -27.11
N ALA A 147 -5.58 -9.74 -28.04
CA ALA A 147 -6.42 -9.76 -29.23
C ALA A 147 -7.91 -9.82 -28.86
N ALA A 148 -8.27 -10.63 -27.86
CA ALA A 148 -9.64 -10.71 -27.36
C ALA A 148 -10.11 -9.38 -26.73
N ALA A 149 -9.30 -8.75 -25.87
CA ALA A 149 -9.65 -7.49 -25.21
C ALA A 149 -9.85 -6.34 -26.21
N ASN A 150 -9.03 -6.27 -27.26
CA ASN A 150 -9.14 -5.26 -28.31
C ASN A 150 -10.36 -5.51 -29.22
N LYS A 151 -10.67 -6.77 -29.53
CA LYS A 151 -11.87 -7.16 -30.31
C LYS A 151 -13.16 -6.63 -29.70
N TRP A 152 -13.27 -6.62 -28.37
CA TRP A 152 -14.45 -6.10 -27.65
C TRP A 152 -14.45 -4.58 -27.44
N ARG A 153 -13.30 -3.92 -27.67
CA ARG A 153 -13.15 -2.46 -27.53
C ARG A 153 -13.53 -1.70 -28.82
N GLY A 154 -13.63 -2.40 -29.95
CA GLY A 154 -13.83 -1.78 -31.26
C GLY A 154 -12.61 -1.04 -31.80
N ASP A 155 -11.50 -1.07 -31.04
CA ASP A 155 -10.29 -0.31 -31.34
C ASP A 155 -9.25 -1.26 -31.95
N LEU A 156 -9.04 -1.08 -33.26
CA LEU A 156 -7.96 -1.63 -34.09
C LEU A 156 -8.02 -3.16 -34.30
N GLU A 157 -8.80 -3.57 -35.30
CA GLU A 157 -8.19 -4.43 -36.30
C GLU A 157 -6.94 -3.68 -36.79
N PHE A 158 -5.76 -4.16 -36.42
CA PHE A 158 -4.61 -3.91 -37.28
C PHE A 158 -4.97 -4.64 -38.57
N GLU A 159 -5.72 -3.97 -39.44
CA GLU A 159 -5.70 -4.30 -40.85
C GLU A 159 -4.23 -4.42 -41.19
N ASP A 160 -3.89 -5.61 -41.68
CA ASP A 160 -2.62 -5.92 -42.28
C ASP A 160 -2.07 -4.67 -42.97
N VAL A 161 -0.94 -4.15 -42.50
CA VAL A 161 -0.19 -3.21 -43.32
C VAL A 161 0.12 -3.97 -44.61
N PRO A 162 -0.51 -3.64 -45.76
CA PRO A 162 -0.29 -4.37 -46.98
C PRO A 162 1.10 -3.95 -47.45
N GLY A 163 2.13 -4.75 -47.15
CA GLY A 163 3.48 -4.37 -47.52
C GLY A 163 4.65 -5.12 -46.91
N ARG A 164 4.47 -6.06 -45.97
CA ARG A 164 5.59 -6.92 -45.57
C ARG A 164 5.66 -8.15 -46.47
N SER A 165 6.29 -7.95 -47.64
CA SER A 165 6.75 -9.02 -48.49
C SER A 165 7.58 -10.00 -47.67
N ARG A 166 7.22 -11.28 -47.78
CA ARG A 166 8.13 -12.38 -47.44
C ARG A 166 9.25 -12.34 -48.49
N GLU A 167 10.44 -11.98 -48.04
CA GLU A 167 11.70 -12.45 -48.62
C GLU A 167 12.34 -13.41 -47.61
#